data_AF-A0A9E3RAX4-F1
#
_entry.id   AF-A0A9E3RAX4-F1
#
_cell.length_a   1.000
_cell.length_b   1.000
_cell.length_c   1.000
_cell.angle_alpha   90.00
_cell.angle_beta   90.00
_cell.angle_gamma   90.00
#
_symmetry.space_group_name_H-M   'P 1'
#
loop_
_entity.id
_entity.type
_entity.pdbx_description
1 polymer ?
#
loop_
_entity_poly.entity_id
_entity_poly.type
_entity_poly.pdbx_seq_one_letter_code
_entity_poly.pdbx_strand_id
1 'polypeptide(L)' 'MSVLYVLVPLAILMVIAFVWAYAWSTKSGQFDDLTTPAMRILHEDPTPRAGHSGSPPRRSPPG' A
#
# COMPACT_ATOMS: atom_id res chain seq x y z
N MET A 1 29.04 25.59 20.31
CA MET A 1 29.48 24.18 20.35
C MET A 1 28.66 23.40 21.39
N SER A 2 27.35 23.27 21.17
CA SER A 2 26.40 22.65 22.12
C SER A 2 25.37 21.75 21.43
N VAL A 3 25.08 22.02 20.16
CA VAL A 3 24.14 21.26 19.33
C VAL A 3 24.49 19.77 19.22
N LEU A 4 25.78 19.42 19.29
CA LEU A 4 26.24 18.02 19.26
C LEU A 4 25.68 17.20 20.43
N TYR A 5 25.48 17.81 21.60
CA TYR A 5 24.90 17.13 22.76
C TYR A 5 23.43 16.74 22.56
N VAL A 6 22.74 17.36 21.60
CA VAL A 6 21.36 17.02 21.22
C VAL A 6 21.33 16.11 20.00
N LEU A 7 22.16 16.40 19.00
CA LEU A 7 22.19 15.65 17.74
C LEU A 7 22.68 14.21 17.90
N VAL A 8 23.71 13.98 18.72
CA VAL A 8 24.26 12.64 18.94
C VAL A 8 23.22 11.69 19.57
N PRO A 9 22.58 12.00 20.70
CA PRO A 9 21.57 11.12 21.27
C PRO A 9 20.34 10.99 20.37
N LEU A 10 19.93 12.05 19.66
CA LEU A 10 18.84 11.98 18.70
C LEU A 10 19.14 11.00 17.56
N ALA A 11 20.36 11.03 17.02
CA ALA A 11 20.80 10.10 15.98
C ALA A 11 20.82 8.65 16.49
N ILE A 12 21.31 8.42 17.71
CA ILE A 12 21.29 7.09 18.34
C ILE A 12 19.85 6.58 18.48
N LEU A 13 18.93 7.43 18.95
CA LEU A 13 17.51 7.09 19.07
C LEU A 13 16.89 6.74 17.70
N MET A 14 17.21 7.50 16.66
CA MET A 14 16.76 7.18 15.30
C MET A 14 17.27 5.82 14.82
N VAL A 15 18.54 5.49 15.06
CA VAL A 15 19.11 4.19 14.69
C VAL A 15 18.41 3.05 15.44
N ILE A 16 18.21 3.20 16.74
CA ILE A 16 17.51 2.19 17.56
C ILE A 16 16.07 2.01 17.05
N ALA A 17 15.34 3.10 16.80
CA ALA A 17 13.98 3.05 16.27
C ALA A 17 13.94 2.35 14.91
N PHE A 18 14.90 2.62 14.04
CA PHE A 18 14.99 2.00 12.72
C PHE A 18 15.24 0.49 12.83
N VAL A 19 16.21 0.06 13.66
CA VAL A 19 16.52 -1.36 13.88
C VAL A 19 15.32 -2.08 14.50
N TRP A 20 14.63 -1.46 15.45
CA TRP A 20 13.42 -2.04 16.04
C TRP A 20 12.31 -2.19 14.98
N ALA A 21 11.99 -1.13 14.24
CA ALA A 21 10.98 -1.18 13.19
C ALA A 21 11.29 -2.27 12.14
N TYR A 22 12.56 -2.39 11.73
CA TYR A 22 13.03 -3.45 10.83
C TYR A 22 12.84 -4.85 11.43
N ALA A 23 13.26 -5.06 12.68
CA ALA A 23 13.10 -6.35 13.36
C ALA A 23 11.62 -6.72 13.55
N TRP A 24 10.75 -5.73 13.76
CA TRP A 24 9.31 -5.95 13.85
C TRP A 24 8.68 -6.28 12.49
N SER A 25 9.03 -5.55 11.43
CA SER A 25 8.54 -5.80 10.06
C SER A 25 8.95 -7.19 9.56
N THR A 26 10.20 -7.60 9.79
CA THR A 26 10.68 -8.94 9.41
C THR A 26 9.98 -10.06 10.18
N LYS A 27 9.65 -9.87 11.46
CA LYS A 27 8.86 -10.84 12.24
C LYS A 27 7.37 -10.86 11.88
N SER A 28 6.84 -9.76 11.35
CA SER A 28 5.41 -9.63 11.01
C SER A 28 5.05 -10.34 9.69
N GLY A 29 5.99 -11.05 9.06
CA GLY A 29 5.75 -11.82 7.84
C GLY A 29 5.45 -10.99 6.61
N GLN A 30 5.71 -9.67 6.65
CA GLN A 30 5.44 -8.75 5.53
C GLN A 30 6.23 -9.13 4.26
N PHE A 31 7.37 -9.81 4.42
CA PHE A 31 8.20 -10.28 3.31
C PHE A 31 7.86 -11.70 2.83
N ASP A 32 6.96 -12.40 3.53
CA ASP A 32 6.61 -13.79 3.18
C ASP A 32 5.57 -13.87 2.06
N ASP A 33 4.76 -12.81 1.88
CA ASP A 33 3.73 -12.75 0.84
C ASP A 33 4.19 -11.97 -0.40
N LEU A 34 5.08 -12.57 -1.18
CA LEU A 34 5.49 -12.06 -2.50
C LEU A 34 4.70 -12.69 -3.65
N THR A 35 3.88 -13.71 -3.36
CA THR A 35 3.24 -14.56 -4.35
C THR A 35 1.79 -14.17 -4.60
N THR A 36 1.03 -13.84 -3.55
CA THR A 36 -0.40 -13.48 -3.66
C THR A 36 -0.66 -12.30 -4.60
N PRO A 37 0.14 -11.20 -4.60
CA PRO A 37 -0.10 -10.06 -5.48
C PRO A 37 0.05 -10.41 -6.97
N ALA A 38 1.07 -11.19 -7.31
CA ALA A 38 1.37 -11.57 -8.70
C ALA A 38 0.39 -12.62 -9.25
N MET A 39 -0.13 -13.50 -8.40
CA MET A 39 -1.17 -14.45 -8.80
C MET A 39 -2.52 -13.77 -8.98
N ARG A 40 -2.80 -12.71 -8.22
CA ARG A 40 -4.05 -11.94 -8.32
C ARG A 40 -4.25 -11.32 -9.70
N ILE A 41 -3.21 -10.72 -10.30
CA ILE A 41 -3.35 -10.10 -11.64
C ILE A 41 -3.61 -11.13 -12.75
N LEU A 42 -3.16 -12.37 -12.57
CA LEU A 42 -3.36 -13.45 -13.54
C LEU A 42 -4.73 -14.14 -13.37
N HIS A 43 -5.25 -14.16 -12.14
CA HIS A 43 -6.52 -14.81 -11.78
C HIS A 43 -7.68 -13.81 -11.66
N GLU A 44 -7.41 -12.50 -11.76
CA GLU A 44 -8.44 -11.48 -11.97
C GLU A 44 -9.03 -11.71 -13.36
N ASP A 45 -10.17 -12.42 -13.41
CA ASP A 45 -11.01 -12.42 -14.59
C ASP A 45 -11.21 -10.95 -15.02
N PRO A 46 -11.08 -10.63 -16.32
CA PRO A 46 -11.43 -9.31 -16.83
C PRO A 46 -12.94 -9.14 -16.65
N THR A 47 -13.35 -8.82 -15.43
CA THR A 47 -14.68 -8.29 -15.16
C THR A 47 -14.74 -7.04 -16.01
N PRO A 48 -15.64 -6.98 -17.02
CA PRO A 48 -15.88 -5.74 -17.72
C PRO A 48 -16.19 -4.73 -16.64
N ARG A 49 -15.41 -3.64 -16.58
CA ARG A 49 -15.60 -2.57 -15.60
C ARG A 49 -17.09 -2.22 -15.54
N ALA A 50 -17.80 -2.76 -14.55
CA ALA A 50 -19.19 -2.42 -14.27
C ALA A 50 -19.13 -1.09 -13.52
N GLY A 51 -18.82 -0.04 -14.26
CA GLY A 51 -18.47 1.27 -13.72
C GLY A 51 -18.32 2.35 -14.80
N HIS A 52 -18.95 2.16 -15.96
CA HIS A 52 -19.52 3.29 -16.69
C HIS A 52 -21.02 3.08 -16.67
N SER A 53 -21.66 3.72 -15.69
CA SER A 53 -23.07 4.08 -15.74
C SER A 53 -23.30 5.07 -16.89
N GLY A 54 -23.16 4.58 -18.12
CA GLY A 54 -23.71 5.19 -19.31
C GLY A 54 -25.04 4.52 -19.56
N SER A 55 -26.06 4.84 -18.75
CA SER A 55 -27.43 4.51 -19.09
C SER A 55 -27.72 5.14 -20.45
N PRO A 56 -28.09 4.38 -21.51
CA PRO A 56 -28.50 5.00 -22.75
C PRO A 56 -29.79 5.80 -22.49
N PRO A 57 -29.97 7.00 -23.05
CA PRO A 57 -31.18 7.76 -22.85
C PRO A 57 -32.34 6.92 -23.39
N ARG A 58 -33.25 6.53 -22.49
CA ARG A 58 -34.49 5.83 -22.82
C ARG A 58 -35.32 6.77 -23.69
N ARG A 59 -35.20 6.66 -25.02
CA ARG A 59 -36.10 7.37 -25.95
C ARG A 59 -37.48 6.74 -25.80
N SER A 60 -38.35 7.38 -25.05
CA SER A 60 -39.78 7.13 -25.11
C SER A 60 -40.28 7.53 -26.50
N PRO A 61 -40.97 6.65 -27.25
CA PRO A 61 -41.59 7.04 -28.50
C PRO A 61 -42.78 7.99 -28.21
N PRO A 62 -42.98 9.04 -29.02
CA PRO A 62 -44.20 9.83 -28.95
C PRO A 62 -45.32 9.16 -29.75
N GLY A 63 -46.49 9.00 -29.12
CA GLY A 63 -47.79 8.82 -29.79
C GLY A 63 -48.13 7.42 -30.23
#